data_AF-L2FKF4-F1
#
_entry.id   AF-L2FKF4-F1
#
_cell.length_a   1.000
_cell.length_b   1.000
_cell.length_c   1.000
_cell.angle_alpha   90.00
_cell.angle_beta   90.00
_cell.angle_gamma   90.00
#
_symmetry.space_group_name_H-M   'P 1'
#
loop_
_entity.id
_entity.type
_entity.pdbx_description
1 polymer ?
#
loop_
_entity_poly.entity_id
_entity_poly.type
_entity_poly.pdbx_seq_one_letter_code
_entity_poly.pdbx_strand_id
1 'polypeptide(L)'
;MGRKEKGEAPESSSTNTKTPQKNERSLPISPSPIESSNMPENSPTFLPHAIKKFKTRNDFDTIVKKKNFSELSAASMTTEHDDKRIRGETAEELFEAFLKVKETELEAAKEERGILEKIWEDGEVSNREEFQTALDACQQQINHNLSRVATLRSSRNQFIGRITDETLFPEQVERERKLDWAYIDAFLWKYHAPYGATATIKSEVTQDQRTRFRKAVIAAQGSTAADGYELWCPVSKRFWHPAALTASHIVNANVGEVAAESIFDRRPGGHIWNASIGIIMLAEYEAAFDSARIAIVPSKINEADLEIIVLDDNLRKEAPRDRVIWGEGLDGTQLKFLKGNGPSK
;
A
#
# COMPACT_ATOMS: atom_id res chain seq x y z
N MET A 1 8.76 46.13 81.03
CA MET A 1 10.10 46.37 80.47
C MET A 1 10.20 45.58 79.18
N GLY A 2 10.40 46.09 77.98
CA GLY A 2 10.51 47.43 77.41
C GLY A 2 10.41 47.32 75.87
N ARG A 3 9.80 48.35 75.25
CA ARG A 3 9.87 48.89 73.85
C ARG A 3 10.12 47.93 72.66
N LYS A 4 9.21 47.80 71.67
CA LYS A 4 8.80 48.72 70.56
C LYS A 4 9.93 49.11 69.58
N GLU A 5 9.77 48.74 68.31
CA GLU A 5 9.67 49.57 67.07
C GLU A 5 9.48 48.62 65.87
N LYS A 6 8.39 48.65 65.08
CA LYS A 6 7.90 49.60 64.05
C LYS A 6 8.62 49.53 62.69
N GLY A 7 7.82 49.43 61.63
CA GLY A 7 8.17 49.55 60.20
C GLY A 7 7.12 48.81 59.35
N GLU A 8 5.94 49.39 59.14
CA GLU A 8 5.55 50.22 57.98
C GLU A 8 4.90 49.40 56.85
N ALA A 9 3.59 49.62 56.67
CA ALA A 9 2.88 49.41 55.41
C ALA A 9 2.98 50.71 54.57
N PRO A 10 2.66 50.68 53.26
CA PRO A 10 1.29 51.02 52.89
C PRO A 10 0.71 50.28 51.67
N GLU A 11 -0.61 50.16 51.73
CA GLU A 11 -1.62 50.34 50.67
C GLU A 11 -1.16 50.48 49.20
N SER A 12 -1.82 49.76 48.30
CA SER A 12 -2.99 50.30 47.57
C SER A 12 -3.20 49.64 46.20
N SER A 13 -4.44 49.78 45.74
CA SER A 13 -4.88 49.77 44.33
C SER A 13 -5.31 48.43 43.73
N SER A 14 -6.60 48.20 43.87
CA SER A 14 -7.47 47.73 42.80
C SER A 14 -7.26 48.53 41.51
N THR A 15 -7.01 47.86 40.39
CA THR A 15 -7.34 48.41 39.07
C THR A 15 -7.80 47.32 38.10
N ASN A 16 -9.07 47.45 37.71
CA ASN A 16 -9.60 47.21 36.38
C ASN A 16 -8.55 47.17 35.25
N THR A 17 -8.59 46.11 34.44
CA THR A 17 -8.16 46.13 33.03
C THR A 17 -9.05 45.16 32.27
N LYS A 18 -10.13 45.61 31.63
CA LYS A 18 -10.16 46.15 30.25
C LYS A 18 -9.44 45.24 29.25
N THR A 19 -10.28 44.52 28.52
CA THR A 19 -10.08 43.94 27.20
C THR A 19 -9.28 44.87 26.28
N PRO A 20 -8.27 44.36 25.56
CA PRO A 20 -7.78 44.98 24.35
C PRO A 20 -8.40 44.29 23.12
N GLN A 21 -9.23 45.04 22.41
CA GLN A 21 -9.51 44.83 21.00
C GLN A 21 -8.29 45.20 20.15
N LYS A 22 -8.29 44.64 18.92
CA LYS A 22 -7.51 44.98 17.71
C LYS A 22 -6.09 44.40 17.62
N ASN A 23 -5.91 43.48 16.67
CA ASN A 23 -5.61 43.96 15.32
C ASN A 23 -5.96 42.93 14.24
N GLU A 24 -6.79 43.40 13.32
CA GLU A 24 -7.06 42.81 12.02
C GLU A 24 -5.73 42.68 11.25
N ARG A 25 -5.33 41.45 10.96
CA ARG A 25 -4.50 41.15 9.80
C ARG A 25 -5.28 40.20 8.92
N SER A 26 -6.00 40.83 7.99
CA SER A 26 -6.11 40.43 6.58
C SER A 26 -5.71 38.98 6.30
N LEU A 27 -6.72 38.11 6.30
CA LEU A 27 -6.65 36.79 5.66
C LEU A 27 -6.29 37.00 4.19
N PRO A 28 -5.32 36.24 3.63
CA PRO A 28 -5.17 36.18 2.19
C PRO A 28 -6.44 35.56 1.60
N ILE A 29 -7.00 36.30 0.65
CA ILE A 29 -8.11 35.95 -0.23
C ILE A 29 -8.06 34.46 -0.57
N SER A 30 -9.11 33.72 -0.16
CA SER A 30 -9.41 32.43 -0.74
C SER A 30 -9.47 32.57 -2.26
N PRO A 31 -8.75 31.77 -3.05
CA PRO A 31 -9.13 31.61 -4.44
C PRO A 31 -10.52 30.97 -4.42
N SER A 32 -11.48 31.69 -4.98
CA SER A 32 -12.80 31.17 -5.32
C SER A 32 -12.65 29.83 -6.06
N PRO A 33 -13.65 28.93 -5.96
CA PRO A 33 -13.64 27.68 -6.69
C PRO A 33 -13.43 28.02 -8.17
N ILE A 34 -12.40 27.44 -8.78
CA ILE A 34 -12.35 27.36 -10.23
C ILE A 34 -13.56 26.52 -10.58
N GLU A 35 -14.62 27.21 -11.02
CA GLU A 35 -15.71 26.61 -11.76
C GLU A 35 -15.06 25.73 -12.82
N SER A 36 -15.41 24.45 -12.79
CA SER A 36 -15.12 23.51 -13.86
C SER A 36 -15.62 24.14 -15.15
N SER A 37 -14.70 24.80 -15.85
CA SER A 37 -14.89 25.32 -17.19
C SER A 37 -15.33 24.13 -18.03
N ASN A 38 -16.64 24.08 -18.30
CA ASN A 38 -17.24 23.26 -19.32
C ASN A 38 -16.40 23.44 -20.58
N MET A 39 -15.68 22.39 -20.96
CA MET A 39 -15.10 22.29 -22.29
C MET A 39 -16.25 22.52 -23.29
N PRO A 40 -16.14 23.48 -24.21
CA PRO A 40 -17.16 23.66 -25.22
C PRO A 40 -17.20 22.41 -26.10
N GLU A 41 -18.34 21.72 -26.06
CA GLU A 41 -18.71 20.54 -26.85
C GLU A 41 -18.89 20.84 -28.34
N ASN A 42 -18.17 21.83 -28.88
CA ASN A 42 -18.25 22.24 -30.28
C ASN A 42 -16.88 22.07 -30.94
N SER A 43 -16.53 20.82 -31.24
CA SER A 43 -15.59 20.54 -32.32
C SER A 43 -16.28 20.81 -33.67
N PRO A 44 -15.66 21.59 -34.58
CA PRO A 44 -16.17 21.72 -35.93
C PRO A 44 -16.14 20.36 -36.61
N THR A 45 -17.34 19.90 -36.93
CA THR A 45 -17.68 18.67 -37.63
C THR A 45 -17.03 18.63 -39.01
N PHE A 46 -15.80 18.15 -39.17
CA PHE A 46 -15.31 17.56 -40.43
C PHE A 46 -13.99 16.81 -40.19
N LEU A 47 -14.10 15.53 -39.78
CA LEU A 47 -13.27 14.38 -40.20
C LEU A 47 -13.73 13.09 -39.47
N PRO A 48 -14.93 12.54 -39.76
CA PRO A 48 -15.53 11.53 -38.87
C PRO A 48 -15.23 10.06 -39.17
N HIS A 49 -14.41 9.68 -40.17
CA HIS A 49 -14.39 8.25 -40.60
C HIS A 49 -13.10 7.46 -40.43
N ALA A 50 -11.91 8.07 -40.35
CA ALA A 50 -10.66 7.32 -40.26
C ALA A 50 -10.18 7.06 -38.81
N ILE A 51 -10.47 7.97 -37.88
CA ILE A 51 -9.84 7.99 -36.54
C ILE A 51 -10.65 7.20 -35.49
N LYS A 52 -11.86 6.75 -35.82
CA LYS A 52 -12.76 6.06 -34.86
C LYS A 52 -12.36 4.62 -34.51
N LYS A 53 -11.19 4.14 -34.98
CA LYS A 53 -10.83 2.71 -34.95
C LYS A 53 -9.61 2.34 -34.13
N PHE A 54 -9.13 3.15 -33.19
CA PHE A 54 -7.99 2.73 -32.37
C PHE A 54 -8.14 3.15 -30.90
N LYS A 55 -8.99 2.42 -30.19
CA LYS A 55 -8.79 2.18 -28.76
C LYS A 55 -8.21 0.78 -28.62
N THR A 56 -6.95 0.65 -28.23
CA THR A 56 -6.47 -0.61 -27.67
C THR A 56 -5.92 -0.44 -26.26
N ARG A 57 -6.44 -1.35 -25.44
CA ARG A 57 -6.22 -1.61 -24.03
C ARG A 57 -5.50 -2.96 -24.03
N ASN A 58 -4.31 -3.06 -23.42
CA ASN A 58 -3.48 -4.27 -23.30
C ASN A 58 -3.46 -5.22 -24.52
N ASP A 59 -2.72 -4.83 -25.56
CA ASP A 59 -2.51 -5.68 -26.75
C ASP A 59 -1.69 -6.94 -26.46
N PHE A 60 -0.80 -6.91 -25.46
CA PHE A 60 0.07 -8.04 -25.13
C PHE A 60 -0.73 -9.25 -24.61
N ASP A 61 -1.60 -9.06 -23.62
CA ASP A 61 -2.48 -10.12 -23.10
C ASP A 61 -3.41 -10.67 -24.19
N THR A 62 -3.80 -9.83 -25.15
CA THR A 62 -4.69 -10.20 -26.25
C THR A 62 -3.99 -11.07 -27.29
N ILE A 63 -2.70 -10.81 -27.56
CA ILE A 63 -1.86 -11.62 -28.46
C ILE A 63 -1.52 -12.96 -27.80
N VAL A 64 -1.16 -12.94 -26.51
CA VAL A 64 -0.85 -14.16 -25.72
C VAL A 64 -2.09 -15.06 -25.60
N LYS A 65 -3.28 -14.50 -25.35
CA LYS A 65 -4.53 -15.28 -25.25
C LYS A 65 -5.06 -15.81 -26.59
N LYS A 66 -4.73 -15.18 -27.72
CA LYS A 66 -5.18 -15.63 -29.05
C LYS A 66 -4.47 -16.88 -29.56
N LYS A 67 -3.24 -17.16 -29.10
CA LYS A 67 -2.60 -18.46 -29.33
C LYS A 67 -3.07 -19.41 -28.22
N ASN A 68 -4.08 -20.24 -28.49
CA ASN A 68 -4.55 -21.28 -27.57
C ASN A 68 -3.42 -22.28 -27.27
N PHE A 69 -2.72 -22.09 -26.14
CA PHE A 69 -1.61 -22.94 -25.70
C PHE A 69 -2.03 -24.37 -25.32
N SER A 70 -3.33 -24.61 -25.11
CA SER A 70 -3.89 -25.93 -24.83
C SER A 70 -3.86 -26.89 -26.02
N GLU A 71 -3.62 -26.42 -27.25
CA GLU A 71 -3.54 -27.26 -28.44
C GLU A 71 -2.11 -27.77 -28.74
N LEU A 72 -1.08 -27.15 -28.16
CA LEU A 72 0.33 -27.51 -28.38
C LEU A 72 0.86 -28.59 -27.43
N SER A 73 0.22 -28.80 -26.26
CA SER A 73 0.65 -29.83 -25.31
C SER A 73 0.11 -31.24 -25.63
N ALA A 74 -0.76 -31.38 -26.63
CA ALA A 74 -1.45 -32.64 -26.91
C ALA A 74 -0.67 -33.58 -27.86
N ALA A 75 0.42 -33.12 -28.45
CA ALA A 75 1.12 -33.86 -29.51
C ALA A 75 2.64 -33.87 -29.32
N SER A 76 3.16 -34.38 -28.19
CA SER A 76 4.56 -34.79 -28.17
C SER A 76 4.90 -35.68 -26.97
N MET A 77 5.27 -36.94 -27.24
CA MET A 77 6.05 -37.75 -26.30
C MET A 77 7.52 -37.30 -26.37
N THR A 78 7.80 -36.09 -25.87
CA THR A 78 9.17 -35.56 -25.83
C THR A 78 9.67 -35.41 -24.41
N THR A 79 10.99 -35.50 -24.25
CA THR A 79 11.65 -35.41 -22.96
C THR A 79 11.49 -33.99 -22.38
N GLU A 80 11.55 -33.84 -21.06
CA GLU A 80 11.40 -32.55 -20.37
C GLU A 80 12.36 -31.46 -20.87
N HIS A 81 13.49 -31.87 -21.47
CA HIS A 81 14.48 -31.01 -22.09
C HIS A 81 14.02 -30.43 -23.45
N ASP A 82 13.28 -31.21 -24.24
CA ASP A 82 12.76 -30.79 -25.54
C ASP A 82 11.60 -29.80 -25.37
N ASP A 83 10.74 -30.00 -24.36
CA ASP A 83 9.61 -29.09 -24.06
C ASP A 83 10.10 -27.70 -23.61
N LYS A 84 11.17 -27.63 -22.80
CA LYS A 84 11.79 -26.35 -22.39
C LYS A 84 12.39 -25.59 -23.58
N ARG A 85 13.02 -26.32 -24.51
CA ARG A 85 13.59 -25.73 -25.73
C ARG A 85 12.51 -25.21 -26.67
N ILE A 86 11.48 -26.01 -26.94
CA ILE A 86 10.34 -25.62 -27.80
C ILE A 86 9.63 -24.38 -27.25
N ARG A 87 9.46 -24.29 -25.93
CA ARG A 87 8.83 -23.12 -25.28
C ARG A 87 9.72 -21.88 -25.29
N GLY A 88 11.04 -22.04 -25.16
CA GLY A 88 12.00 -20.94 -25.35
C GLY A 88 11.95 -20.37 -26.77
N GLU A 89 11.96 -21.25 -27.78
CA GLU A 89 11.79 -20.87 -29.19
C GLU A 89 10.43 -20.18 -29.43
N THR A 90 9.36 -20.65 -28.77
CA THR A 90 8.03 -20.00 -28.81
C THR A 90 8.00 -18.61 -28.19
N ALA A 91 8.76 -18.37 -27.11
CA ALA A 91 8.87 -17.07 -26.45
C ALA A 91 9.61 -16.05 -27.33
N GLU A 92 10.67 -16.48 -28.01
CA GLU A 92 11.38 -15.63 -28.99
C GLU A 92 10.45 -15.24 -30.14
N GLU A 93 9.71 -16.18 -30.72
CA GLU A 93 8.76 -15.90 -31.80
C GLU A 93 7.66 -14.92 -31.38
N LEU A 94 7.14 -15.06 -30.15
CA LEU A 94 6.16 -14.12 -29.60
C LEU A 94 6.73 -12.72 -29.43
N PHE A 95 7.95 -12.62 -28.90
CA PHE A 95 8.63 -11.35 -28.76
C PHE A 95 8.87 -10.68 -30.12
N GLU A 96 9.39 -11.41 -31.11
CA GLU A 96 9.64 -10.88 -32.45
C GLU A 96 8.35 -10.45 -33.15
N ALA A 97 7.26 -11.21 -32.99
CA ALA A 97 5.95 -10.80 -33.50
C ALA A 97 5.45 -9.50 -32.86
N PHE A 98 5.62 -9.34 -31.55
CA PHE A 98 5.23 -8.13 -30.83
C PHE A 98 6.12 -6.93 -31.20
N LEU A 99 7.44 -7.13 -31.31
CA LEU A 99 8.37 -6.12 -31.77
C LEU A 99 8.00 -5.62 -33.16
N LYS A 100 7.71 -6.55 -34.08
CA LYS A 100 7.27 -6.21 -35.45
C LYS A 100 5.99 -5.38 -35.47
N VAL A 101 5.01 -5.68 -34.62
CA VAL A 101 3.79 -4.86 -34.49
C VAL A 101 4.15 -3.42 -34.07
N LYS A 102 5.03 -3.25 -33.08
CA LYS A 102 5.44 -1.92 -32.61
C LYS A 102 6.30 -1.16 -33.62
N GLU A 103 7.10 -1.87 -34.41
CA GLU A 103 7.81 -1.28 -35.55
C GLU A 103 6.84 -0.82 -36.65
N THR A 104 5.80 -1.60 -36.96
CA THR A 104 4.78 -1.17 -37.92
C THR A 104 3.97 0.04 -37.44
N GLU A 105 3.67 0.14 -36.13
CA GLU A 105 3.03 1.32 -35.54
C GLU A 105 3.93 2.57 -35.63
N LEU A 106 5.25 2.39 -35.46
CA LEU A 106 6.22 3.47 -35.61
C LEU A 106 6.28 3.97 -37.06
N GLU A 107 6.36 3.06 -38.04
CA GLU A 107 6.39 3.44 -39.46
C GLU A 107 5.08 4.08 -39.91
N ALA A 108 3.92 3.59 -39.45
CA ALA A 108 2.63 4.21 -39.72
C ALA A 108 2.54 5.66 -39.19
N ALA A 109 3.06 5.91 -37.97
CA ALA A 109 3.09 7.26 -37.40
C ALA A 109 4.02 8.21 -38.18
N LYS A 110 5.13 7.70 -38.73
CA LYS A 110 6.02 8.48 -39.61
C LYS A 110 5.36 8.79 -40.95
N GLU A 111 4.65 7.82 -41.52
CA GLU A 111 3.90 8.00 -42.76
C GLU A 111 2.80 9.05 -42.60
N GLU A 112 2.04 8.99 -41.50
CA GLU A 112 1.01 9.98 -41.17
C GLU A 112 1.58 11.40 -41.07
N ARG A 113 2.73 11.55 -40.40
CA ARG A 113 3.45 12.83 -40.37
C ARG A 113 3.84 13.30 -41.77
N GLY A 114 4.35 12.41 -42.62
CA GLY A 114 4.74 12.75 -43.99
C GLY A 114 3.54 13.16 -44.86
N ILE A 115 2.38 12.53 -44.67
CA ILE A 115 1.13 12.92 -45.33
C ILE A 115 0.71 14.32 -44.89
N LEU A 116 0.77 14.61 -43.58
CA LEU A 116 0.44 15.95 -43.06
C LEU A 116 1.37 17.03 -43.63
N GLU A 117 2.69 16.79 -43.66
CA GLU A 117 3.67 17.71 -44.24
C GLU A 117 3.37 17.98 -45.73
N LYS A 118 3.01 16.94 -46.48
CA LYS A 118 2.65 17.07 -47.90
C LYS A 118 1.36 17.86 -48.12
N ILE A 119 0.30 17.59 -47.35
CA ILE A 119 -0.98 18.33 -47.42
C ILE A 119 -0.75 19.83 -47.15
N TRP A 120 0.18 20.17 -46.25
CA TRP A 120 0.57 21.55 -45.99
C TRP A 120 1.34 22.17 -47.16
N GLU A 121 2.30 21.45 -47.75
CA GLU A 121 3.05 21.89 -48.94
C GLU A 121 2.14 22.12 -50.15
N ASP A 122 1.13 21.26 -50.33
CA ASP A 122 0.12 21.35 -51.39
C ASP A 122 -0.88 22.51 -51.15
N GLY A 123 -0.82 23.18 -49.99
CA GLY A 123 -1.64 24.34 -49.65
C GLY A 123 -3.10 24.01 -49.33
N GLU A 124 -3.42 22.73 -49.08
CA GLU A 124 -4.78 22.26 -48.81
C GLU A 124 -5.27 22.65 -47.39
N VAL A 125 -4.35 22.97 -46.48
CA VAL A 125 -4.66 23.42 -45.11
C VAL A 125 -4.31 24.89 -44.95
N SER A 126 -5.32 25.72 -44.67
CA SER A 126 -5.13 27.17 -44.51
C SER A 126 -4.85 27.61 -43.06
N ASN A 127 -5.13 26.75 -42.07
CA ASN A 127 -4.93 27.08 -40.65
C ASN A 127 -3.59 26.54 -40.14
N ARG A 128 -2.65 27.47 -39.90
CA ARG A 128 -1.30 27.16 -39.42
C ARG A 128 -1.27 26.60 -38.00
N GLU A 129 -2.16 27.05 -37.12
CA GLU A 129 -2.17 26.60 -35.71
C GLU A 129 -2.69 25.16 -35.59
N GLU A 130 -3.73 24.82 -36.35
CA GLU A 130 -4.25 23.45 -36.43
C GLU A 130 -3.22 22.49 -37.03
N PHE A 131 -2.53 22.92 -38.10
CA PHE A 131 -1.44 22.14 -38.68
C PHE A 131 -0.30 21.89 -37.68
N GLN A 132 0.16 22.92 -36.97
CA GLN A 132 1.23 22.78 -35.98
C GLN A 132 0.82 21.85 -34.83
N THR A 133 -0.42 21.96 -34.36
CA THR A 133 -0.95 21.10 -33.29
C THR A 133 -0.99 19.64 -33.73
N ALA A 134 -1.43 19.36 -34.96
CA ALA A 134 -1.43 18.01 -35.53
C ALA A 134 -0.01 17.46 -35.70
N LEU A 135 0.93 18.29 -36.17
CA LEU A 135 2.33 17.91 -36.37
C LEU A 135 3.02 17.58 -35.04
N ASP A 136 2.77 18.38 -33.99
CA ASP A 136 3.28 18.13 -32.65
C ASP A 136 2.70 16.83 -32.06
N ALA A 137 1.41 16.56 -32.28
CA ALA A 137 0.76 15.31 -31.85
C ALA A 137 1.38 14.09 -32.54
N CYS A 138 1.59 14.14 -33.87
CA CYS A 138 2.29 13.08 -34.60
C CYS A 138 3.73 12.90 -34.11
N GLN A 139 4.45 14.00 -33.84
CA GLN A 139 5.81 13.91 -33.32
C GLN A 139 5.87 13.27 -31.92
N GLN A 140 4.90 13.57 -31.05
CA GLN A 140 4.78 12.90 -29.75
C GLN A 140 4.53 11.40 -29.91
N GLN A 141 3.66 10.99 -30.84
CA GLN A 141 3.40 9.58 -31.12
C GLN A 141 4.65 8.87 -31.68
N ILE A 142 5.38 9.49 -32.61
CA ILE A 142 6.65 8.96 -33.14
C ILE A 142 7.64 8.77 -32.00
N ASN A 143 7.85 9.78 -31.15
CA ASN A 143 8.78 9.70 -30.03
C ASN A 143 8.37 8.59 -29.03
N HIS A 144 7.08 8.46 -28.74
CA HIS A 144 6.54 7.41 -27.89
C HIS A 144 6.81 6.02 -28.47
N ASN A 145 6.47 5.79 -29.74
CA ASN A 145 6.67 4.51 -30.42
C ASN A 145 8.15 4.18 -30.57
N LEU A 146 8.99 5.17 -30.90
CA LEU A 146 10.43 5.02 -31.02
C LEU A 146 11.05 4.60 -29.67
N SER A 147 10.67 5.26 -28.58
CA SER A 147 11.12 4.90 -27.23
C SER A 147 10.73 3.46 -26.89
N ARG A 148 9.51 3.04 -27.23
CA ARG A 148 9.05 1.66 -26.99
C ARG A 148 9.84 0.63 -27.80
N VAL A 149 10.04 0.86 -29.10
CA VAL A 149 10.84 -0.04 -29.96
C VAL A 149 12.28 -0.12 -29.46
N ALA A 150 12.87 1.02 -29.08
CA ALA A 150 14.22 1.06 -28.52
C ALA A 150 14.31 0.23 -27.23
N THR A 151 13.37 0.39 -26.30
CA THR A 151 13.30 -0.38 -25.06
C THR A 151 13.13 -1.88 -25.31
N LEU A 152 12.24 -2.26 -26.24
CA LEU A 152 12.05 -3.66 -26.60
C LEU A 152 13.36 -4.26 -27.13
N ARG A 153 14.05 -3.56 -28.03
CA ARG A 153 15.34 -4.02 -28.58
C ARG A 153 16.43 -4.09 -27.51
N SER A 154 16.56 -3.09 -26.64
CA SER A 154 17.59 -3.07 -25.60
C SER A 154 17.39 -4.12 -24.52
N SER A 155 16.12 -4.46 -24.24
CA SER A 155 15.73 -5.39 -23.17
C SER A 155 15.21 -6.73 -23.71
N ARG A 156 15.54 -7.09 -24.96
CA ARG A 156 15.07 -8.31 -25.64
C ARG A 156 15.15 -9.55 -24.74
N ASN A 157 16.35 -9.83 -24.22
CA ASN A 157 16.58 -11.04 -23.43
C ASN A 157 15.80 -11.04 -22.10
N GLN A 158 15.56 -9.87 -21.51
CA GLN A 158 14.74 -9.76 -20.29
C GLN A 158 13.27 -10.05 -20.57
N PHE A 159 12.75 -9.55 -21.70
CA PHE A 159 11.38 -9.84 -22.12
C PHE A 159 11.19 -11.31 -22.48
N ILE A 160 12.10 -11.88 -23.25
CA ILE A 160 12.06 -13.31 -23.60
C ILE A 160 12.12 -14.16 -22.33
N GLY A 161 13.07 -13.88 -21.43
CA GLY A 161 13.17 -14.56 -20.15
C GLY A 161 11.87 -14.51 -19.35
N ARG A 162 11.23 -13.34 -19.26
CA ARG A 162 9.92 -13.20 -18.60
C ARG A 162 8.81 -14.01 -19.26
N ILE A 163 8.71 -14.01 -20.58
CA ILE A 163 7.71 -14.81 -21.30
C ILE A 163 7.97 -16.30 -21.08
N THR A 164 9.24 -16.71 -21.11
CA THR A 164 9.65 -18.08 -20.81
C THR A 164 9.28 -18.47 -19.38
N ASP A 165 9.55 -17.62 -18.39
CA ASP A 165 9.21 -17.88 -16.99
C ASP A 165 7.69 -17.95 -16.78
N GLU A 166 6.92 -17.04 -17.36
CA GLU A 166 5.46 -17.03 -17.29
C GLU A 166 4.83 -18.27 -17.96
N THR A 167 5.47 -18.82 -18.99
CA THR A 167 4.97 -20.02 -19.71
C THR A 167 5.43 -21.34 -19.09
N LEU A 168 6.62 -21.39 -18.48
CA LEU A 168 7.16 -22.58 -17.82
C LEU A 168 6.70 -22.71 -16.37
N PHE A 169 6.60 -21.58 -15.66
CA PHE A 169 6.35 -21.54 -14.23
C PHE A 169 5.19 -20.60 -13.85
N PRO A 170 4.01 -20.69 -14.48
CA PRO A 170 2.92 -19.74 -14.30
C PRO A 170 2.49 -19.60 -12.83
N GLU A 171 2.38 -20.72 -12.11
CA GLU A 171 1.99 -20.69 -10.69
C GLU A 171 3.06 -20.08 -9.79
N GLN A 172 4.33 -20.28 -10.11
CA GLN A 172 5.44 -19.74 -9.34
C GLN A 172 5.58 -18.24 -9.58
N VAL A 173 5.54 -17.80 -10.84
CA VAL A 173 5.57 -16.37 -11.20
C VAL A 173 4.39 -15.64 -10.58
N GLU A 174 3.19 -16.21 -10.62
CA GLU A 174 2.01 -15.62 -9.99
C GLU A 174 2.15 -15.52 -8.46
N ARG A 175 2.76 -16.55 -7.83
CA ARG A 175 3.03 -16.56 -6.39
C ARG A 175 4.07 -15.51 -6.00
N GLU A 176 5.19 -15.46 -6.70
CA GLU A 176 6.27 -14.48 -6.48
C GLU A 176 5.75 -13.06 -6.70
N ARG A 177 4.99 -12.82 -7.77
CA ARG A 177 4.34 -11.52 -8.02
C ARG A 177 3.43 -11.11 -6.86
N LYS A 178 2.63 -12.05 -6.32
CA LYS A 178 1.76 -11.75 -5.15
C LYS A 178 2.58 -11.42 -3.91
N LEU A 179 3.69 -12.10 -3.68
CA LEU A 179 4.58 -11.82 -2.55
C LEU A 179 5.28 -10.48 -2.71
N ASP A 180 5.79 -10.15 -3.90
CA ASP A 180 6.42 -8.86 -4.21
C ASP A 180 5.44 -7.71 -3.96
N TRP A 181 4.20 -7.82 -4.44
CA TRP A 181 3.18 -6.80 -4.21
C TRP A 181 2.81 -6.70 -2.73
N ALA A 182 2.65 -7.82 -2.02
CA ALA A 182 2.40 -7.78 -0.58
C ALA A 182 3.55 -7.11 0.19
N TYR A 183 4.80 -7.34 -0.23
CA TYR A 183 5.97 -6.69 0.34
C TYR A 183 6.01 -5.19 0.05
N ILE A 184 5.78 -4.79 -1.21
CA ILE A 184 5.71 -3.38 -1.63
C ILE A 184 4.62 -2.66 -0.85
N ASP A 185 3.42 -3.25 -0.77
CA ASP A 185 2.33 -2.71 0.01
C ASP A 185 2.78 -2.54 1.46
N ALA A 186 3.23 -3.61 2.13
CA ALA A 186 3.69 -3.57 3.53
C ALA A 186 4.76 -2.48 3.77
N PHE A 187 5.66 -2.26 2.81
CA PHE A 187 6.66 -1.19 2.86
C PHE A 187 6.01 0.19 2.77
N LEU A 188 5.14 0.43 1.77
CA LEU A 188 4.44 1.70 1.59
C LEU A 188 3.59 2.07 2.81
N TRP A 189 3.02 1.09 3.50
CA TRP A 189 2.20 1.28 4.70
C TRP A 189 2.96 1.88 5.90
N LYS A 190 4.27 1.64 6.00
CA LYS A 190 5.11 2.21 7.06
C LYS A 190 5.42 3.69 6.85
N TYR A 191 5.36 4.19 5.61
CA TYR A 191 5.66 5.59 5.35
C TYR A 191 4.48 6.49 5.74
N HIS A 192 4.83 7.69 6.20
CA HIS A 192 3.85 8.76 6.30
C HIS A 192 3.35 9.12 4.90
N ALA A 193 2.08 9.50 4.81
CA ALA A 193 1.57 10.07 3.58
C ALA A 193 2.46 11.25 3.17
N PRO A 194 2.87 11.35 1.89
CA PRO A 194 3.72 12.44 1.44
C PRO A 194 3.02 13.79 1.70
N TYR A 195 3.82 14.82 1.97
CA TYR A 195 3.30 16.15 2.28
C TYR A 195 2.37 16.65 1.15
N GLY A 196 1.14 17.03 1.51
CA GLY A 196 0.12 17.47 0.55
C GLY A 196 -0.71 16.36 -0.08
N ALA A 197 -0.57 15.10 0.36
CA ALA A 197 -1.43 14.01 -0.10
C ALA A 197 -2.90 14.26 0.28
N THR A 198 -3.79 14.26 -0.71
CA THR A 198 -5.24 14.38 -0.54
C THR A 198 -5.95 13.02 -0.44
N ALA A 199 -5.25 11.94 -0.75
CA ALA A 199 -5.72 10.57 -0.65
C ALA A 199 -4.76 9.78 0.24
N THR A 200 -5.33 9.00 1.16
CA THR A 200 -4.56 8.05 1.97
C THR A 200 -4.68 6.68 1.33
N ILE A 201 -3.55 5.96 1.24
CA ILE A 201 -3.56 4.53 0.94
C ILE A 201 -4.13 3.77 2.16
N LYS A 202 -4.18 4.43 3.34
CA LYS A 202 -4.63 3.80 4.57
C LYS A 202 -6.10 3.46 4.64
N SER A 203 -6.40 2.17 4.79
CA SER A 203 -7.75 1.65 4.96
C SER A 203 -8.39 2.31 6.18
N GLU A 204 -9.54 2.94 5.99
CA GLU A 204 -10.29 3.50 7.10
C GLU A 204 -10.88 2.38 7.95
N VAL A 205 -10.31 2.20 9.14
CA VAL A 205 -10.84 1.28 10.14
C VAL A 205 -11.98 1.96 10.90
N THR A 206 -13.20 1.43 10.78
CA THR A 206 -14.35 1.94 11.51
C THR A 206 -14.33 1.51 13.00
N GLN A 207 -14.94 2.33 13.87
CA GLN A 207 -15.05 2.00 15.29
C GLN A 207 -15.86 0.72 15.55
N ASP A 208 -16.84 0.44 14.70
CA ASP A 208 -17.65 -0.78 14.75
C ASP A 208 -16.82 -2.03 14.47
N GLN A 209 -15.93 -1.98 13.47
CA GLN A 209 -15.00 -3.08 13.17
C GLN A 209 -14.08 -3.36 14.37
N ARG A 210 -13.47 -2.32 14.95
CA ARG A 210 -12.62 -2.45 16.15
C ARG A 210 -13.39 -3.07 17.33
N THR A 211 -14.63 -2.65 17.53
CA THR A 211 -15.47 -3.14 18.62
C THR A 211 -15.84 -4.62 18.42
N ARG A 212 -16.22 -5.01 17.20
CA ARG A 212 -16.52 -6.40 16.86
C ARG A 212 -15.30 -7.30 16.99
N PHE A 213 -14.16 -6.86 16.48
CA PHE A 213 -12.88 -7.55 16.61
C PHE A 213 -12.51 -7.77 18.07
N ARG A 214 -12.54 -6.70 18.89
CA ARG A 214 -12.26 -6.78 20.32
C ARG A 214 -13.13 -7.82 21.02
N LYS A 215 -14.44 -7.81 20.76
CA LYS A 215 -15.37 -8.81 21.33
C LYS A 215 -15.00 -10.23 20.90
N ALA A 216 -14.64 -10.43 19.63
CA ALA A 216 -14.24 -11.73 19.11
C ALA A 216 -12.94 -12.24 19.77
N VAL A 217 -11.93 -11.38 19.93
CA VAL A 217 -10.66 -11.74 20.60
C VAL A 217 -10.88 -12.09 22.08
N ILE A 218 -11.66 -11.29 22.81
CA ILE A 218 -11.98 -11.57 24.22
C ILE A 218 -12.66 -12.94 24.36
N ALA A 219 -13.64 -13.22 23.49
CA ALA A 219 -14.35 -14.49 23.47
C ALA A 219 -13.44 -15.68 23.14
N ALA A 220 -12.60 -15.55 22.12
CA ALA A 220 -11.69 -16.62 21.67
C ALA A 220 -10.64 -16.98 22.73
N GLN A 221 -10.03 -15.97 23.37
CA GLN A 221 -9.00 -16.18 24.39
C GLN A 221 -9.56 -16.55 25.77
N GLY A 222 -10.88 -16.38 25.97
CA GLY A 222 -11.52 -16.58 27.28
C GLY A 222 -10.94 -15.66 28.35
N SER A 223 -10.66 -14.41 27.98
CA SER A 223 -9.91 -13.48 28.83
C SER A 223 -10.73 -12.92 29.99
N THR A 224 -12.04 -13.17 30.07
CA THR A 224 -12.90 -12.62 31.12
C THR A 224 -12.71 -13.35 32.44
N ALA A 225 -12.55 -12.59 33.53
CA ALA A 225 -12.58 -13.11 34.90
C ALA A 225 -13.94 -13.75 35.24
N ALA A 226 -13.98 -14.56 36.29
CA ALA A 226 -15.20 -15.27 36.71
C ALA A 226 -16.33 -14.32 37.13
N ASP A 227 -16.00 -13.11 37.57
CA ASP A 227 -16.93 -12.06 37.96
C ASP A 227 -17.44 -11.20 36.78
N GLY A 228 -16.81 -11.33 35.60
CA GLY A 228 -17.17 -10.56 34.40
C GLY A 228 -16.59 -9.14 34.32
N TYR A 229 -15.88 -8.66 35.35
CA TYR A 229 -15.49 -7.25 35.46
C TYR A 229 -14.05 -6.96 35.05
N GLU A 230 -13.21 -7.99 34.96
CA GLU A 230 -11.81 -7.84 34.57
C GLU A 230 -11.46 -8.72 33.37
N LEU A 231 -10.43 -8.29 32.62
CA LEU A 231 -9.87 -9.03 31.50
C LEU A 231 -8.42 -9.41 31.77
N TRP A 232 -8.05 -10.61 31.38
CA TRP A 232 -6.71 -11.15 31.48
C TRP A 232 -5.80 -10.58 30.40
N CYS A 233 -4.60 -10.15 30.79
CA CYS A 233 -3.55 -9.76 29.88
C CYS A 233 -2.45 -10.85 29.86
N PRO A 234 -2.21 -11.53 28.72
CA PRO A 234 -1.20 -12.58 28.62
C PRO A 234 0.23 -12.10 28.86
N VAL A 235 0.52 -10.83 28.58
CA VAL A 235 1.84 -10.21 28.76
C VAL A 235 2.13 -9.96 30.24
N SER A 236 1.26 -9.21 30.92
CA SER A 236 1.44 -8.91 32.35
C SER A 236 1.07 -10.08 33.27
N LYS A 237 0.36 -11.09 32.74
CA LYS A 237 -0.13 -12.28 33.47
C LYS A 237 -1.05 -11.90 34.63
N ARG A 238 -1.88 -10.88 34.42
CA ARG A 238 -2.78 -10.32 35.44
C ARG A 238 -4.11 -9.91 34.83
N PHE A 239 -5.12 -9.85 35.70
CA PHE A 239 -6.41 -9.24 35.38
C PHE A 239 -6.32 -7.72 35.52
N TRP A 240 -7.00 -7.03 34.60
CA TRP A 240 -7.07 -5.58 34.55
C TRP A 240 -8.49 -5.14 34.20
N HIS A 241 -8.81 -3.91 34.59
CA HIS A 241 -10.05 -3.28 34.17
C HIS A 241 -10.11 -3.19 32.64
N PRO A 242 -11.25 -3.52 31.98
CA PRO A 242 -11.36 -3.58 30.52
C PRO A 242 -10.93 -2.30 29.80
N ALA A 243 -11.10 -1.13 30.43
CA ALA A 243 -10.69 0.15 29.86
C ALA A 243 -9.16 0.32 29.70
N ALA A 244 -8.35 -0.42 30.47
CA ALA A 244 -6.89 -0.38 30.37
C ALA A 244 -6.33 -1.30 29.27
N LEU A 245 -7.15 -2.22 28.77
CA LEU A 245 -6.75 -3.24 27.80
C LEU A 245 -7.26 -2.90 26.42
N THR A 246 -6.49 -3.27 25.41
CA THR A 246 -6.78 -3.17 23.99
C THR A 246 -6.75 -4.54 23.32
N ALA A 247 -7.32 -4.65 22.12
CA ALA A 247 -7.20 -5.85 21.30
C ALA A 247 -6.27 -5.50 20.14
N SER A 248 -4.98 -5.72 20.37
CA SER A 248 -3.94 -5.44 19.39
C SER A 248 -3.98 -6.48 18.29
N HIS A 249 -3.81 -6.05 17.04
CA HIS A 249 -3.59 -6.99 15.95
C HIS A 249 -2.11 -7.37 15.90
N ILE A 250 -1.79 -8.62 15.60
CA ILE A 250 -0.41 -9.08 15.36
C ILE A 250 0.10 -8.50 14.04
N VAL A 251 -0.74 -8.53 13.01
CA VAL A 251 -0.53 -7.78 11.77
C VAL A 251 -1.47 -6.59 11.79
N ASN A 252 -0.90 -5.39 11.78
CA ASN A 252 -1.66 -4.16 11.88
C ASN A 252 -2.79 -4.13 10.83
N ALA A 253 -4.01 -3.77 11.26
CA ALA A 253 -5.19 -3.71 10.39
C ALA A 253 -5.00 -2.84 9.13
N ASN A 254 -4.07 -1.89 9.18
CA ASN A 254 -3.72 -1.07 8.04
C ASN A 254 -2.93 -1.82 6.96
N VAL A 255 -2.19 -2.89 7.28
CA VAL A 255 -1.41 -3.66 6.28
C VAL A 255 -2.33 -4.25 5.19
N GLY A 256 -3.62 -4.41 5.48
CA GLY A 256 -4.63 -4.83 4.51
C GLY A 256 -4.72 -6.34 4.37
N GLU A 257 -5.87 -6.79 3.88
CA GLU A 257 -6.23 -8.21 3.82
C GLU A 257 -5.26 -9.02 2.94
N VAL A 258 -4.84 -8.49 1.79
CA VAL A 258 -3.94 -9.18 0.84
C VAL A 258 -2.58 -9.46 1.46
N ALA A 259 -2.00 -8.48 2.16
CA ALA A 259 -0.72 -8.68 2.83
C ALA A 259 -0.88 -9.56 4.09
N ALA A 260 -1.99 -9.45 4.83
CA ALA A 260 -2.29 -10.37 5.92
C ALA A 260 -2.45 -11.83 5.45
N GLU A 261 -3.12 -12.05 4.31
CA GLU A 261 -3.25 -13.36 3.62
C GLU A 261 -1.89 -13.93 3.20
N SER A 262 -0.96 -13.08 2.80
CA SER A 262 0.39 -13.52 2.39
C SER A 262 1.25 -13.96 3.58
N ILE A 263 1.00 -13.39 4.77
CA ILE A 263 1.75 -13.67 6.00
C ILE A 263 1.14 -14.86 6.76
N PHE A 264 -0.18 -14.95 6.80
CA PHE A 264 -0.90 -16.02 7.47
C PHE A 264 -1.59 -16.90 6.44
N ASP A 265 -1.15 -18.15 6.32
CA ASP A 265 -1.63 -19.16 5.36
C ASP A 265 -3.13 -19.07 5.04
N ARG A 266 -3.46 -19.32 3.76
CA ARG A 266 -4.81 -19.24 3.15
C ARG A 266 -5.88 -20.01 3.95
N ARG A 267 -6.47 -19.37 4.95
CA ARG A 267 -7.67 -19.85 5.65
C ARG A 267 -8.86 -19.03 5.17
N PRO A 268 -9.97 -19.67 4.75
CA PRO A 268 -11.14 -18.93 4.32
C PRO A 268 -11.72 -18.09 5.47
N GLY A 269 -11.81 -16.77 5.27
CA GLY A 269 -12.57 -15.84 6.11
C GLY A 269 -11.74 -14.77 6.81
N GLY A 270 -11.46 -13.66 6.11
CA GLY A 270 -11.15 -12.36 6.70
C GLY A 270 -9.99 -12.41 7.71
N HIS A 271 -8.77 -12.60 7.24
CA HIS A 271 -7.55 -12.72 8.01
C HIS A 271 -7.34 -11.57 8.97
N ILE A 272 -7.58 -10.33 8.52
CA ILE A 272 -7.20 -9.15 9.31
C ILE A 272 -8.19 -8.78 10.42
N TRP A 273 -9.38 -9.39 10.43
CA TRP A 273 -10.37 -9.19 11.50
C TRP A 273 -10.67 -10.49 12.25
N ASN A 274 -9.85 -11.51 12.04
CA ASN A 274 -9.98 -12.78 12.72
C ASN A 274 -9.49 -12.68 14.17
N ALA A 275 -10.26 -13.19 15.13
CA ALA A 275 -9.85 -13.23 16.52
C ALA A 275 -8.49 -13.94 16.74
N SER A 276 -8.11 -14.85 15.84
CA SER A 276 -6.87 -15.60 15.91
C SER A 276 -5.61 -14.77 15.64
N ILE A 277 -5.74 -13.55 15.10
CA ILE A 277 -4.61 -12.64 14.91
C ILE A 277 -4.60 -11.50 15.95
N GLY A 278 -5.49 -11.56 16.94
CA GLY A 278 -5.60 -10.57 17.99
C GLY A 278 -5.00 -11.03 19.31
N ILE A 279 -4.45 -10.09 20.08
CA ILE A 279 -3.96 -10.32 21.44
C ILE A 279 -4.51 -9.23 22.36
N ILE A 280 -5.06 -9.63 23.50
CA ILE A 280 -5.45 -8.68 24.55
C ILE A 280 -4.19 -8.21 25.30
N MET A 281 -3.91 -6.90 25.30
CA MET A 281 -2.77 -6.36 26.02
C MET A 281 -3.06 -4.96 26.57
N LEU A 282 -2.21 -4.47 27.49
CA LEU A 282 -2.33 -3.08 27.95
C LEU A 282 -2.05 -2.13 26.80
N ALA A 283 -2.73 -0.97 26.79
CA ALA A 283 -2.54 0.05 25.76
C ALA A 283 -1.06 0.47 25.59
N GLU A 284 -0.28 0.40 26.66
CA GLU A 284 1.15 0.73 26.68
C GLU A 284 2.00 -0.34 25.97
N TYR A 285 1.63 -1.62 26.12
CA TYR A 285 2.26 -2.70 25.37
C TYR A 285 1.89 -2.63 23.89
N GLU A 286 0.63 -2.35 23.56
CA GLU A 286 0.21 -2.14 22.17
C GLU A 286 0.97 -0.99 21.54
N ALA A 287 1.11 0.15 22.22
CA ALA A 287 1.88 1.28 21.72
C ALA A 287 3.36 0.92 21.44
N ALA A 288 4.00 0.15 22.31
CA ALA A 288 5.37 -0.33 22.10
C ALA A 288 5.45 -1.37 20.96
N PHE A 289 4.44 -2.22 20.83
CA PHE A 289 4.35 -3.26 19.80
C PHE A 289 4.13 -2.65 18.41
N ASP A 290 3.16 -1.75 18.28
CA ASP A 290 2.86 -1.03 17.03
C ASP A 290 4.01 -0.14 16.56
N SER A 291 4.81 0.39 17.48
CA SER A 291 6.02 1.16 17.17
C SER A 291 7.26 0.30 16.93
N ALA A 292 7.11 -1.03 16.88
CA ALA A 292 8.20 -2.00 16.71
C ALA A 292 9.34 -1.86 17.73
N ARG A 293 9.03 -1.34 18.94
CA ARG A 293 9.98 -1.28 20.06
C ARG A 293 10.05 -2.63 20.80
N ILE A 294 9.01 -3.44 20.67
CA ILE A 294 8.95 -4.83 21.13
C ILE A 294 8.41 -5.73 20.01
N ALA A 295 8.73 -7.01 20.05
CA ALA A 295 8.18 -8.05 19.18
C ALA A 295 7.71 -9.25 19.99
N ILE A 296 6.74 -10.00 19.46
CA ILE A 296 6.28 -11.27 20.01
C ILE A 296 6.81 -12.36 19.10
N VAL A 297 7.58 -13.29 19.66
CA VAL A 297 8.24 -14.36 18.90
C VAL A 297 8.01 -15.71 19.58
N PRO A 298 8.22 -16.84 18.87
CA PRO A 298 8.30 -18.15 19.51
C PRO A 298 9.41 -18.17 20.57
N SER A 299 9.12 -18.75 21.74
CA SER A 299 10.08 -18.90 22.83
C SER A 299 11.23 -19.81 22.43
N LYS A 300 12.45 -19.45 22.83
CA LYS A 300 13.67 -20.25 22.58
C LYS A 300 13.66 -21.59 23.32
N ILE A 301 12.89 -21.70 24.40
CA ILE A 301 12.82 -22.89 25.25
C ILE A 301 11.77 -23.86 24.69
N ASN A 302 10.65 -23.33 24.20
CA ASN A 302 9.54 -24.10 23.67
C ASN A 302 8.88 -23.32 22.54
N GLU A 303 9.03 -23.80 21.30
CA GLU A 303 8.44 -23.15 20.12
C GLU A 303 6.90 -23.11 20.11
N ALA A 304 6.25 -23.82 21.04
CA ALA A 304 4.82 -23.70 21.27
C ALA A 304 4.42 -22.46 22.09
N ASP A 305 5.36 -21.92 22.88
CA ASP A 305 5.13 -20.74 23.71
C ASP A 305 5.59 -19.47 22.99
N LEU A 306 5.03 -18.32 23.38
CA LEU A 306 5.40 -17.01 22.85
C LEU A 306 6.15 -16.22 23.92
N GLU A 307 7.17 -15.47 23.52
CA GLU A 307 7.90 -14.54 24.38
C GLU A 307 8.00 -13.15 23.76
N ILE A 308 8.17 -12.14 24.61
CA ILE A 308 8.45 -10.77 24.16
C ILE A 308 9.96 -10.60 24.01
N ILE A 309 10.38 -9.99 22.91
CA ILE A 309 11.72 -9.44 22.74
C ILE A 309 11.63 -7.92 22.70
N VAL A 310 12.47 -7.25 23.49
CA VAL A 310 12.65 -5.79 23.40
C VAL A 310 13.67 -5.48 22.31
N LEU A 311 13.25 -4.71 21.31
CA LEU A 311 14.06 -4.32 20.15
C LEU A 311 14.71 -2.94 20.31
N ASP A 312 14.14 -2.08 21.16
CA ASP A 312 14.64 -0.73 21.42
C ASP A 312 15.44 -0.66 22.73
N ASP A 313 16.73 -0.37 22.62
CA ASP A 313 17.63 -0.20 23.78
C ASP A 313 17.19 0.95 24.71
N ASN A 314 16.50 1.97 24.19
CA ASN A 314 15.95 3.03 25.03
C ASN A 314 14.81 2.49 25.87
N LEU A 315 13.90 1.69 25.28
CA LEU A 315 12.83 1.02 26.01
C LEU A 315 13.41 0.15 27.11
N ARG A 316 14.43 -0.66 26.80
CA ARG A 316 15.08 -1.55 27.77
C ARG A 316 15.62 -0.83 29.00
N LYS A 317 16.08 0.41 28.84
CA LYS A 317 16.62 1.26 29.92
C LYS A 317 15.55 2.06 30.67
N GLU A 318 14.30 2.07 30.22
CA GLU A 318 13.21 2.73 30.94
C GLU A 318 12.97 2.07 32.30
N ALA A 319 12.69 2.88 33.32
CA ALA A 319 12.37 2.37 34.65
C ALA A 319 11.07 1.53 34.62
N PRO A 320 10.96 0.51 35.49
CA PRO A 320 9.71 -0.22 35.67
C PRO A 320 8.55 0.73 35.97
N ARG A 321 7.39 0.46 35.39
CA ARG A 321 6.16 1.20 35.67
C ARG A 321 5.42 0.52 36.82
N ASP A 322 4.64 1.28 37.58
CA ASP A 322 3.89 0.71 38.70
C ASP A 322 2.97 -0.41 38.21
N ARG A 323 3.07 -1.59 38.84
CA ARG A 323 2.28 -2.81 38.57
C ARG A 323 2.43 -3.42 37.17
N VAL A 324 3.25 -2.86 36.27
CA VAL A 324 3.44 -3.27 34.88
C VAL A 324 4.88 -3.68 34.66
N ILE A 325 5.10 -4.89 34.13
CA ILE A 325 6.44 -5.34 33.74
C ILE A 325 6.90 -4.48 32.56
N TRP A 326 8.04 -3.81 32.69
CA TRP A 326 8.55 -2.87 31.71
C TRP A 326 10.07 -2.87 31.66
N GLY A 327 10.65 -2.21 30.66
CA GLY A 327 12.08 -2.09 30.47
C GLY A 327 12.76 -3.44 30.28
N GLU A 328 13.90 -3.64 30.96
CA GLU A 328 14.65 -4.89 30.94
C GLU A 328 13.80 -6.10 31.39
N GLY A 329 12.90 -5.90 32.36
CA GLY A 329 12.04 -6.98 32.85
C GLY A 329 11.02 -7.48 31.83
N LEU A 330 10.75 -6.72 30.76
CA LEU A 330 9.83 -7.11 29.70
C LEU A 330 10.48 -8.07 28.70
N ASP A 331 11.80 -7.99 28.53
CA ASP A 331 12.56 -8.80 27.57
C ASP A 331 12.62 -10.27 28.03
N GLY A 332 12.34 -11.20 27.11
CA GLY A 332 12.21 -12.63 27.40
C GLY A 332 10.95 -13.02 28.18
N THR A 333 10.00 -12.10 28.41
CA THR A 333 8.76 -12.43 29.13
C THR A 333 7.87 -13.32 28.28
N GLN A 334 7.66 -14.57 28.74
CA GLN A 334 6.72 -15.49 28.11
C GLN A 334 5.26 -15.04 28.30
N LEU A 335 4.45 -15.12 27.25
CA LEU A 335 3.01 -14.88 27.31
C LEU A 335 2.30 -16.08 27.95
N LYS A 336 1.23 -15.82 28.72
CA LYS A 336 0.40 -16.87 29.31
C LYS A 336 -1.07 -16.67 28.96
N PHE A 337 -1.65 -17.58 28.17
CA PHE A 337 -3.08 -17.57 27.84
C PHE A 337 -3.89 -18.45 28.80
N LEU A 338 -5.12 -18.06 29.15
CA LEU A 338 -5.94 -18.80 30.12
C LEU A 338 -6.50 -20.12 29.58
N LYS A 339 -6.93 -20.16 28.31
CA LYS A 339 -7.57 -21.35 27.70
C LYS A 339 -6.71 -22.08 26.67
N GLY A 340 -5.40 -21.81 26.60
CA GLY A 340 -4.52 -22.39 25.56
C GLY A 340 -4.81 -21.90 24.12
N ASN A 341 -5.88 -21.13 23.92
CA ASN A 341 -6.24 -20.51 22.65
C ASN A 341 -5.51 -19.17 22.48
N GLY A 342 -4.19 -19.22 22.35
CA GLY A 342 -3.41 -18.08 21.85
C GLY A 342 -3.77 -17.76 20.39
N PRO A 343 -3.19 -16.71 19.80
CA PRO A 343 -3.28 -16.50 18.37
C PRO A 343 -2.87 -17.77 17.62
N SER A 344 -3.64 -18.16 16.61
CA SER A 344 -3.42 -19.44 15.91
C SER A 344 -2.11 -19.37 15.12
N LYS A 345 -1.29 -20.43 15.20
CA LYS A 345 -0.19 -20.65 14.27
C LYS A 345 -0.68 -20.69 12.82
#